data_AF-X0Y6V6-F1
#
_entry.id   AF-X0Y6V6-F1
#
_cell.length_a   1.000
_cell.length_b   1.000
_cell.length_c   1.000
_cell.angle_alpha   90.00
_cell.angle_beta   90.00
_cell.angle_gamma   90.00
#
_symmetry.space_group_name_H-M   'P 1'
#
loop_
_entity.id
_entity.type
_entity.pdbx_description
1 polymer ?
#
loop_
_entity_poly.entity_id
_entity_poly.type
_entity_poly.pdbx_seq_one_letter_code
_entity_poly.pdbx_strand_id
1 'polypeptide(L)'
;SGIHYLLSGDNPQDVLKRLVEEVKKSEKIHLYTEAKIENIEGSIGNFKTKISTRKPFPFFEASKGKSEEFEHGVVIVATGAQEYKPKEYLYGQHEGVITQLELEQRLSTNGKWLETDKNHQPKNIVMIQCVGSRDEERPYCSRICCSESVKNALKIKELSPETNIYVLFRDVRTYGFRESYYTKARQENVVFMRYEEDRKPEVSKNGDGLRVEVFDQTLEIPIEISADLVVLSTGIV
;
A
#
# COMPACT_ATOMS: atom_id res chain seq x y z
N SER A 1 0.46 10.30 4.81
CA SER A 1 0.76 8.86 4.85
C SER A 1 -0.57 8.12 4.87
N GLY A 2 -0.78 7.16 3.97
CA GLY A 2 -2.01 6.35 3.91
C GLY A 2 -1.96 5.07 4.75
N ILE A 3 -0.91 4.86 5.55
CA ILE A 3 -0.77 3.70 6.44
C ILE A 3 -1.32 4.07 7.81
N HIS A 4 -2.35 3.36 8.27
CA HIS A 4 -3.05 3.65 9.52
C HIS A 4 -2.83 2.59 10.59
N TYR A 5 -2.35 1.40 10.21
CA TYR A 5 -2.15 0.29 11.14
C TYR A 5 -0.88 -0.49 10.81
N LEU A 6 -0.25 -1.05 11.85
CA LEU A 6 0.88 -1.95 11.72
C LEU A 6 0.55 -3.32 12.31
N LEU A 7 1.16 -4.38 11.77
CA LEU A 7 1.05 -5.73 12.34
C LEU A 7 1.56 -5.79 13.79
N SER A 8 2.54 -4.95 14.15
CA SER A 8 3.10 -4.88 15.51
C SER A 8 2.13 -4.29 16.54
N GLY A 9 1.04 -3.64 16.10
CA GLY A 9 0.08 -2.95 16.98
C GLY A 9 0.41 -1.49 17.28
N ASP A 10 1.60 -1.01 16.89
CA ASP A 10 1.94 0.41 17.01
C ASP A 10 1.09 1.26 16.07
N ASN A 11 0.73 2.48 16.50
CA ASN A 11 0.05 3.45 15.65
C ASN A 11 1.08 4.20 14.77
N PRO A 12 1.14 3.93 13.46
CA PRO A 12 2.11 4.57 12.57
C PRO A 12 1.90 6.08 12.46
N GLN A 13 0.67 6.57 12.66
CA GLN A 13 0.36 7.99 12.60
C GLN A 13 0.92 8.74 13.81
N ASP A 14 0.90 8.12 15.00
CA ASP A 14 1.49 8.71 16.20
C ASP A 14 3.01 8.79 16.09
N VAL A 15 3.64 7.72 15.58
CA VAL A 15 5.08 7.71 15.30
C VAL A 15 5.45 8.77 14.27
N LEU A 16 4.70 8.86 13.16
CA LEU A 16 4.91 9.87 12.13
C LEU A 16 4.75 11.29 12.68
N LYS A 17 3.67 11.55 13.42
CA LYS A 17 3.41 12.86 14.02
C LYS A 17 4.53 13.26 14.98
N ARG A 18 4.98 12.34 15.82
CA ARG A 18 6.11 12.56 16.73
C ARG A 18 7.38 12.92 15.96
N LEU A 19 7.76 12.14 14.95
CA LEU A 19 8.96 12.39 14.14
C LEU A 19 8.88 13.74 13.39
N VAL A 20 7.72 14.09 12.86
CA VAL A 20 7.51 15.39 12.21
C VAL A 20 7.72 16.55 13.20
N GLU A 21 7.21 16.42 14.42
CA GLU A 21 7.39 17.44 15.45
C GLU A 21 8.83 17.52 15.96
N GLU A 22 9.53 16.40 16.12
CA GLU A 22 10.96 16.35 16.45
C GLU A 22 11.80 17.04 15.37
N VAL A 23 11.51 16.80 14.08
CA VAL A 23 12.20 17.45 12.96
C VAL A 23 11.96 18.95 12.95
N LYS A 24 10.70 19.40 13.10
CA LYS A 24 10.36 20.83 13.08
C LYS A 24 10.99 21.62 14.22
N LYS A 25 11.18 21.00 15.39
CA LYS A 25 11.73 21.66 16.58
C LYS A 25 13.26 21.60 16.65
N SER A 26 13.90 20.85 15.77
CA SER A 26 15.35 20.66 15.81
C SER A 26 16.07 21.87 15.24
N GLU A 27 16.91 22.52 16.06
CA GLU A 27 17.80 23.60 15.61
C GLU A 27 18.88 23.12 14.63
N LYS A 28 19.10 21.80 14.54
CA LYS A 28 20.08 21.18 13.63
C LYS A 28 19.50 20.84 12.26
N ILE A 29 18.20 21.01 12.06
CA ILE A 29 17.52 20.62 10.81
C ILE A 29 16.84 21.86 10.22
N HIS A 30 17.31 22.27 9.04
CA HIS A 30 16.65 23.30 8.25
C HIS A 30 15.60 22.63 7.35
N LEU A 31 14.32 22.80 7.70
CA LEU A 31 13.21 22.16 6.99
C LEU A 31 12.64 23.09 5.90
N TYR A 32 12.77 22.67 4.64
CA TYR A 32 12.17 23.36 3.49
C TYR A 32 11.00 22.53 2.93
N THR A 33 9.79 23.08 3.03
CA THR A 33 8.56 22.49 2.45
C THR A 33 8.13 23.27 1.22
N GLU A 34 7.37 22.64 0.33
CA GLU A 34 7.03 23.25 -0.98
C GLU A 34 8.29 23.71 -1.74
N ALA A 35 9.38 22.97 -1.54
CA ALA A 35 10.68 23.22 -2.11
C ALA A 35 10.93 22.29 -3.30
N LYS A 36 11.68 22.76 -4.30
CA LYS A 36 12.11 21.98 -5.45
C LYS A 36 13.61 22.16 -5.64
N ILE A 37 14.33 21.06 -5.82
CA ILE A 37 15.73 21.10 -6.24
C ILE A 37 15.79 21.54 -7.70
N GLU A 38 16.50 22.62 -7.99
CA GLU A 38 16.71 23.13 -9.35
C GLU A 38 17.97 22.54 -9.98
N ASN A 39 19.06 22.48 -9.21
CA ASN A 39 20.35 21.97 -9.67
C ASN A 39 21.13 21.36 -8.49
N ILE A 40 21.94 20.35 -8.80
CA ILE A 40 22.95 19.78 -7.90
C ILE A 40 24.25 19.68 -8.70
N GLU A 41 25.32 20.26 -8.19
CA GLU A 41 26.67 20.19 -8.76
C GLU A 41 27.70 19.87 -7.67
N GLY A 42 28.91 19.49 -8.10
CA GLY A 42 30.01 19.16 -7.21
C GLY A 42 30.31 17.66 -7.12
N SER A 43 30.96 17.25 -6.03
CA SER A 43 31.45 15.88 -5.82
C SER A 43 31.38 15.48 -4.35
N ILE A 44 31.73 14.23 -4.02
CA ILE A 44 31.66 13.69 -2.67
C ILE A 44 32.39 14.61 -1.68
N GLY A 45 31.69 15.04 -0.63
CA GLY A 45 32.22 15.96 0.38
C GLY A 45 32.15 17.45 0.02
N ASN A 46 31.79 17.80 -1.22
CA ASN A 46 31.68 19.17 -1.70
C ASN A 46 30.59 19.29 -2.78
N PHE A 47 29.34 19.25 -2.35
CA PHE A 47 28.18 19.49 -3.20
C PHE A 47 27.65 20.90 -3.00
N LYS A 48 27.06 21.41 -4.08
CA LYS A 48 26.29 22.65 -4.09
C LYS A 48 24.91 22.36 -4.66
N THR A 49 23.87 22.67 -3.89
CA THR A 49 22.48 22.40 -4.28
C THR A 49 21.67 23.67 -4.25
N LYS A 50 21.09 24.00 -5.40
CA LYS A 50 20.18 25.12 -5.54
C LYS A 50 18.75 24.62 -5.38
N ILE A 51 18.04 25.18 -4.42
CA ILE A 51 16.62 24.89 -4.19
C ILE A 51 15.78 26.14 -4.45
N SER A 52 14.54 25.95 -4.86
CA SER A 52 13.52 26.98 -4.92
C SER A 52 12.37 26.65 -3.98
N THR A 53 11.75 27.66 -3.37
CA THR A 53 10.64 27.51 -2.43
C THR A 53 9.51 28.44 -2.82
N ARG A 54 8.26 28.04 -2.54
CA ARG A 54 7.11 28.94 -2.65
C ARG A 54 7.02 29.91 -1.46
N LYS A 55 7.50 29.48 -0.29
CA LYS A 55 7.54 30.28 0.95
C LYS A 55 8.91 30.93 1.14
N PRO A 56 8.98 32.11 1.78
CA PRO A 56 10.26 32.74 2.12
C PRO A 56 11.13 31.81 2.97
N PHE A 57 12.45 31.89 2.81
CA PHE A 57 13.38 31.10 3.61
C PHE A 57 13.34 31.60 5.07
N PRO A 58 12.90 30.78 6.03
CA PRO A 58 12.60 31.25 7.39
C PRO A 58 13.85 31.65 8.20
N PHE A 59 15.05 31.28 7.74
CA PHE A 59 16.31 31.49 8.48
C PHE A 59 17.28 32.48 7.81
N PHE A 60 16.96 32.98 6.62
CA PHE A 60 17.84 33.91 5.89
C PHE A 60 17.11 35.21 5.59
N GLU A 61 17.25 36.20 6.47
CA GLU A 61 16.67 37.55 6.36
C GLU A 61 17.07 38.28 5.04
N ALA A 62 18.15 37.85 4.38
CA ALA A 62 18.67 38.46 3.17
C ALA A 62 18.17 37.83 1.84
N SER A 63 17.38 36.76 1.89
CA SER A 63 16.93 36.05 0.70
C SER A 63 15.81 36.81 -0.03
N LYS A 64 16.20 37.75 -0.92
CA LYS A 64 15.26 38.50 -1.80
C LYS A 64 14.62 37.64 -2.90
N GLY A 65 14.99 36.36 -3.02
CA GLY A 65 14.57 35.46 -4.10
C GLY A 65 13.86 34.20 -3.60
N LYS A 66 13.06 33.59 -4.49
CA LYS A 66 12.42 32.27 -4.27
C LYS A 66 13.40 31.10 -4.42
N SER A 67 14.71 31.35 -4.50
CA SER A 67 15.73 30.31 -4.67
C SER A 67 17.02 30.67 -3.93
N GLU A 68 17.64 29.66 -3.35
CA GLU A 68 18.84 29.76 -2.52
C GLU A 68 19.73 28.51 -2.74
N GLU A 69 21.02 28.68 -2.50
CA GLU A 69 22.05 27.69 -2.76
C GLU A 69 22.73 27.23 -1.46
N PHE A 70 22.91 25.92 -1.32
CA PHE A 70 23.37 25.28 -0.10
C PHE A 70 24.59 24.40 -0.39
N GLU A 71 25.63 24.58 0.41
CA GLU A 71 26.82 23.74 0.40
C GLU A 71 26.66 22.61 1.41
N HIS A 72 26.97 21.37 1.01
CA HIS A 72 26.90 20.19 1.88
C HIS A 72 27.83 19.08 1.41
N GLY A 73 28.13 18.12 2.29
CA GLY A 73 29.02 17.01 1.97
C GLY A 73 28.33 15.72 1.51
N VAL A 74 27.05 15.54 1.86
CA VAL A 74 26.31 14.28 1.69
C VAL A 74 24.87 14.55 1.26
N VAL A 75 24.42 13.80 0.25
CA VAL A 75 23.01 13.74 -0.17
C VAL A 75 22.40 12.42 0.28
N ILE A 76 21.23 12.50 0.94
CA ILE A 76 20.39 11.35 1.23
C ILE A 76 19.11 11.49 0.38
N VAL A 77 18.86 10.53 -0.51
CA VAL A 77 17.64 10.51 -1.33
C VAL A 77 16.58 9.64 -0.65
N ALA A 78 15.49 10.27 -0.24
CA ALA A 78 14.38 9.61 0.45
C ALA A 78 13.02 10.09 -0.09
N THR A 79 12.87 10.18 -1.41
CA THR A 79 11.67 10.66 -2.10
C THR A 79 10.46 9.71 -2.01
N GLY A 80 10.65 8.55 -1.38
CA GLY A 80 9.60 7.55 -1.22
C GLY A 80 9.29 6.83 -2.53
N ALA A 81 8.05 6.35 -2.63
CA ALA A 81 7.54 5.63 -3.79
C ALA A 81 6.01 5.82 -3.89
N GLN A 82 5.44 5.43 -5.02
CA GLN A 82 4.01 5.57 -5.31
C GLN A 82 3.36 4.19 -5.50
N GLU A 83 2.05 4.15 -5.25
CA GLU A 83 1.26 2.96 -5.53
C GLU A 83 1.04 2.83 -7.05
N TYR A 84 1.29 1.64 -7.60
CA TYR A 84 0.88 1.32 -8.96
C TYR A 84 -0.64 1.42 -9.11
N LYS A 85 -1.11 2.11 -10.15
CA LYS A 85 -2.53 2.18 -10.50
C LYS A 85 -2.88 1.11 -11.55
N PRO A 86 -3.64 0.06 -11.17
CA PRO A 86 -3.93 -1.05 -12.07
C PRO A 86 -4.75 -0.63 -13.29
N LYS A 87 -4.54 -1.34 -14.40
CA LYS A 87 -5.40 -1.28 -15.60
C LYS A 87 -6.16 -2.58 -15.83
N GLU A 88 -5.95 -3.55 -14.95
CA GLU A 88 -6.47 -4.91 -14.97
C GLU A 88 -7.58 -5.10 -13.92
N TYR A 89 -8.28 -6.24 -14.00
CA TYR A 89 -9.31 -6.66 -13.02
C TYR A 89 -10.45 -5.66 -12.80
N LEU A 90 -10.84 -4.89 -13.82
CA LEU A 90 -11.93 -3.89 -13.76
C LEU A 90 -11.67 -2.72 -12.78
N TYR A 91 -10.41 -2.48 -12.38
CA TYR A 91 -10.08 -1.31 -11.57
C TYR A 91 -10.48 -0.01 -12.29
N GLY A 92 -11.17 0.88 -11.57
CA GLY A 92 -11.75 2.11 -12.12
C GLY A 92 -12.98 1.91 -13.00
N GLN A 93 -13.39 0.67 -13.28
CA GLN A 93 -14.57 0.33 -14.10
C GLN A 93 -15.72 -0.27 -13.27
N HIS A 94 -15.42 -0.78 -12.07
CA HIS A 94 -16.40 -1.33 -11.13
C HIS A 94 -16.08 -0.85 -9.71
N GLU A 95 -17.09 -0.40 -8.97
CA GLU A 95 -16.91 0.18 -7.62
C GLU A 95 -16.47 -0.83 -6.55
N GLY A 96 -16.83 -2.10 -6.77
CA GLY A 96 -16.37 -3.24 -5.97
C GLY A 96 -14.92 -3.65 -6.21
N VAL A 97 -14.14 -2.93 -7.01
CA VAL A 97 -12.70 -3.21 -7.23
C VAL A 97 -11.87 -2.06 -6.68
N ILE A 98 -11.06 -2.34 -5.66
CA ILE A 98 -10.22 -1.35 -4.99
C ILE A 98 -8.80 -1.88 -4.79
N THR A 99 -7.88 -1.01 -4.42
CA THR A 99 -6.52 -1.34 -4.00
C THR A 99 -6.43 -1.65 -2.50
N GLN A 100 -5.34 -2.28 -2.06
CA GLN A 100 -5.06 -2.46 -0.62
C GLN A 100 -4.93 -1.13 0.12
N LEU A 101 -4.36 -0.10 -0.51
CA LEU A 101 -4.24 1.23 0.09
C LEU A 101 -5.61 1.90 0.28
N GLU A 102 -6.50 1.80 -0.70
CA GLU A 102 -7.89 2.27 -0.58
C GLU A 102 -8.66 1.48 0.48
N LEU A 103 -8.45 0.16 0.56
CA LEU A 103 -9.02 -0.66 1.63
C LEU A 103 -8.52 -0.20 3.01
N GLU A 104 -7.22 0.05 3.17
CA GLU A 104 -6.66 0.52 4.43
C GLU A 104 -7.25 1.87 4.84
N GLN A 105 -7.48 2.79 3.90
CA GLN A 105 -8.17 4.05 4.15
C GLN A 105 -9.62 3.81 4.62
N ARG A 106 -10.36 2.89 3.99
CA ARG A 106 -11.72 2.54 4.44
C ARG A 106 -11.72 1.90 5.83
N LEU A 107 -10.74 1.05 6.11
CA LEU A 107 -10.56 0.46 7.43
C LEU A 107 -10.16 1.52 8.46
N SER A 108 -9.40 2.56 8.09
CA SER A 108 -8.92 3.65 8.97
C SER A 108 -10.02 4.36 9.75
N THR A 109 -11.23 4.42 9.20
CA THR A 109 -12.40 5.04 9.84
C THR A 109 -13.18 4.05 10.72
N ASN A 110 -12.47 3.29 11.56
CA ASN A 110 -12.98 2.16 12.37
C ASN A 110 -13.73 1.09 11.57
N GLY A 111 -13.51 1.00 10.26
CA GLY A 111 -14.28 0.10 9.41
C GLY A 111 -15.79 0.32 9.51
N LYS A 112 -16.27 1.55 9.75
CA LYS A 112 -17.71 1.85 9.82
C LYS A 112 -18.51 1.30 8.64
N TRP A 113 -17.91 1.22 7.45
CA TRP A 113 -18.52 0.61 6.27
C TRP A 113 -18.77 -0.90 6.42
N LEU A 114 -17.98 -1.58 7.26
CA LEU A 114 -18.23 -2.96 7.72
C LEU A 114 -19.23 -3.02 8.88
N GLU A 115 -19.51 -1.94 9.63
CA GLU A 115 -20.38 -1.99 10.82
C GLU A 115 -21.80 -1.44 10.59
N THR A 116 -21.93 -0.38 9.80
CA THR A 116 -23.12 0.50 9.77
C THR A 116 -24.26 0.00 8.91
N ASP A 117 -24.02 -0.98 8.03
CA ASP A 117 -25.08 -1.52 7.19
C ASP A 117 -24.95 -3.05 7.05
N LYS A 118 -25.63 -3.78 7.92
CA LYS A 118 -25.66 -5.25 7.90
C LYS A 118 -26.13 -5.84 6.56
N ASN A 119 -26.83 -5.05 5.72
CA ASN A 119 -27.29 -5.49 4.41
C ASN A 119 -26.27 -5.20 3.29
N HIS A 120 -25.28 -4.32 3.52
CA HIS A 120 -24.26 -3.94 2.54
C HIS A 120 -22.83 -4.34 2.96
N GLN A 121 -22.67 -5.10 4.03
CA GLN A 121 -21.38 -5.72 4.36
C GLN A 121 -20.98 -6.71 3.25
N PRO A 122 -19.74 -6.64 2.73
CA PRO A 122 -19.27 -7.67 1.82
C PRO A 122 -19.20 -9.00 2.55
N LYS A 123 -19.88 -10.01 2.03
CA LYS A 123 -19.82 -11.38 2.53
C LYS A 123 -18.57 -12.08 2.03
N ASN A 124 -18.17 -11.80 0.79
CA ASN A 124 -17.01 -12.40 0.15
C ASN A 124 -16.05 -11.32 -0.36
N ILE A 125 -14.83 -11.32 0.18
CA ILE A 125 -13.73 -10.46 -0.24
C ILE A 125 -12.65 -11.32 -0.90
N VAL A 126 -12.24 -10.96 -2.11
CA VAL A 126 -11.15 -11.62 -2.82
C VAL A 126 -9.97 -10.67 -2.97
N MET A 127 -8.82 -11.03 -2.40
CA MET A 127 -7.58 -10.26 -2.48
C MET A 127 -6.64 -10.89 -3.53
N ILE A 128 -6.27 -10.15 -4.56
CA ILE A 128 -5.39 -10.64 -5.63
C ILE A 128 -3.98 -10.10 -5.40
N GLN A 129 -2.99 -11.00 -5.27
CA GLN A 129 -1.59 -10.63 -5.09
C GLN A 129 -0.89 -10.32 -6.42
N CYS A 130 0.25 -9.64 -6.34
CA CYS A 130 1.16 -9.40 -7.46
C CYS A 130 0.52 -8.60 -8.62
N VAL A 131 -0.37 -7.66 -8.32
CA VAL A 131 -0.98 -6.78 -9.34
C VAL A 131 0.02 -5.67 -9.69
N GLY A 132 0.49 -5.61 -10.94
CA GLY A 132 1.58 -4.71 -11.36
C GLY A 132 2.93 -4.99 -10.70
N SER A 133 3.23 -6.25 -10.40
CA SER A 133 4.52 -6.71 -9.90
C SER A 133 4.75 -8.16 -10.27
N ARG A 134 6.01 -8.56 -10.47
CA ARG A 134 6.37 -9.89 -11.00
C ARG A 134 5.65 -10.17 -12.32
N ASP A 135 5.67 -9.18 -13.20
CA ASP A 135 5.23 -9.25 -14.59
C ASP A 135 6.37 -8.84 -15.52
N GLU A 136 6.15 -8.89 -16.84
CA GLU A 136 7.17 -8.56 -17.83
C GLU A 136 7.68 -7.12 -17.73
N GLU A 137 6.81 -6.16 -17.39
CA GLU A 137 7.17 -4.75 -17.26
C GLU A 137 7.89 -4.48 -15.93
N ARG A 138 7.50 -5.19 -14.87
CA ARG A 138 8.00 -5.07 -13.49
C ARG A 138 8.34 -6.44 -12.95
N PRO A 139 9.50 -7.02 -13.31
CA PRO A 139 9.90 -8.37 -12.89
C PRO A 139 10.24 -8.48 -11.38
N TYR A 140 10.23 -7.36 -10.66
CA TYR A 140 10.52 -7.33 -9.23
C TYR A 140 9.28 -7.58 -8.36
N CYS A 141 9.53 -8.02 -7.12
CA CYS A 141 8.50 -8.15 -6.09
C CYS A 141 8.49 -6.91 -5.20
N SER A 142 7.32 -6.31 -4.99
CA SER A 142 7.15 -5.11 -4.16
C SER A 142 7.31 -5.35 -2.65
N ARG A 143 7.55 -6.61 -2.21
CA ARG A 143 7.91 -7.07 -0.86
C ARG A 143 6.93 -6.77 0.29
N ILE A 144 5.97 -5.89 0.10
CA ILE A 144 5.03 -5.42 1.12
C ILE A 144 3.61 -5.97 0.92
N CYS A 145 3.20 -6.20 -0.33
CA CYS A 145 1.82 -6.58 -0.71
C CYS A 145 1.30 -7.82 0.04
N CYS A 146 2.12 -8.87 0.20
CA CYS A 146 1.70 -10.06 0.95
C CYS A 146 1.44 -9.77 2.42
N SER A 147 2.33 -9.01 3.08
CA SER A 147 2.17 -8.67 4.49
C SER A 147 1.01 -7.72 4.73
N GLU A 148 0.79 -6.78 3.80
CA GLU A 148 -0.33 -5.85 3.81
C GLU A 148 -1.68 -6.56 3.67
N SER A 149 -1.79 -7.50 2.74
CA SER A 149 -3.02 -8.28 2.58
C SER A 149 -3.36 -9.11 3.83
N VAL A 150 -2.37 -9.73 4.47
CA VAL A 150 -2.55 -10.46 5.73
C VAL A 150 -2.99 -9.52 6.85
N LYS A 151 -2.36 -8.34 6.96
CA LYS A 151 -2.74 -7.31 7.93
C LYS A 151 -4.20 -6.89 7.77
N ASN A 152 -4.59 -6.54 6.55
CA ASN A 152 -5.93 -6.06 6.26
C ASN A 152 -6.97 -7.19 6.41
N ALA A 153 -6.64 -8.42 6.02
CA ALA A 153 -7.50 -9.58 6.22
C ALA A 153 -7.77 -9.85 7.71
N LEU A 154 -6.72 -9.83 8.55
CA LEU A 154 -6.86 -9.97 10.00
C LEU A 154 -7.70 -8.85 10.60
N LYS A 155 -7.53 -7.61 10.14
CA LYS A 155 -8.33 -6.48 10.63
C LYS A 155 -9.80 -6.61 10.24
N ILE A 156 -10.09 -7.10 9.03
CA ILE A 156 -11.46 -7.41 8.63
C ILE A 156 -12.03 -8.52 9.51
N LYS A 157 -11.29 -9.60 9.79
CA LYS A 157 -11.75 -10.68 10.67
C LYS A 157 -12.01 -10.22 12.11
N GLU A 158 -11.25 -9.25 12.61
CA GLU A 158 -11.51 -8.61 13.91
C GLU A 158 -12.84 -7.85 13.93
N LEU A 159 -13.15 -7.11 12.86
CA LEU A 159 -14.34 -6.24 12.76
C LEU A 159 -15.60 -6.99 12.29
N SER A 160 -15.43 -7.98 11.41
CA SER A 160 -16.48 -8.80 10.81
C SER A 160 -15.99 -10.25 10.65
N PRO A 161 -16.07 -11.06 11.72
CA PRO A 161 -15.58 -12.45 11.74
C PRO A 161 -16.19 -13.35 10.65
N GLU A 162 -17.45 -13.09 10.31
CA GLU A 162 -18.25 -13.85 9.34
C GLU A 162 -17.87 -13.57 7.88
N THR A 163 -17.08 -12.52 7.61
CA THR A 163 -16.67 -12.19 6.23
C THR A 163 -15.74 -13.26 5.69
N ASN A 164 -16.07 -13.87 4.55
CA ASN A 164 -15.19 -14.79 3.85
C ASN A 164 -14.09 -14.00 3.13
N ILE A 165 -12.83 -14.38 3.34
CA ILE A 165 -11.68 -13.73 2.72
C ILE A 165 -10.87 -14.79 1.98
N TYR A 166 -10.69 -14.56 0.68
CA TYR A 166 -9.88 -15.38 -0.20
C TYR A 166 -8.67 -14.58 -0.66
N VAL A 167 -7.46 -15.09 -0.46
CA VAL A 167 -6.23 -14.46 -0.91
C VAL A 167 -5.66 -15.30 -2.05
N LEU A 168 -5.68 -14.77 -3.27
CA LEU A 168 -5.13 -15.39 -4.46
C LEU A 168 -3.66 -15.00 -4.60
N PHE A 169 -2.75 -15.96 -4.55
CA PHE A 169 -1.31 -15.70 -4.49
C PHE A 169 -0.48 -16.63 -5.38
N ARG A 170 0.72 -16.19 -5.79
CA ARG A 170 1.73 -17.06 -6.42
C ARG A 170 2.62 -17.73 -5.38
N ASP A 171 3.21 -16.88 -4.53
CA ASP A 171 4.00 -17.26 -3.35
C ASP A 171 3.59 -16.35 -2.17
N VAL A 172 3.49 -16.90 -0.96
CA VAL A 172 3.33 -16.09 0.25
C VAL A 172 4.72 -15.65 0.72
N ARG A 173 4.94 -14.33 0.77
CA ARG A 173 6.24 -13.73 1.14
C ARG A 173 6.15 -12.96 2.46
N THR A 174 5.84 -13.65 3.54
CA THR A 174 5.75 -13.14 4.92
C THR A 174 7.03 -13.41 5.71
N TYR A 175 8.14 -12.79 5.30
CA TYR A 175 9.46 -13.06 5.90
C TYR A 175 9.56 -12.77 7.41
N GLY A 176 10.36 -13.57 8.10
CA GLY A 176 10.73 -13.39 9.50
C GLY A 176 9.52 -13.47 10.44
N PHE A 177 9.41 -12.50 11.35
CA PHE A 177 8.30 -12.45 12.31
C PHE A 177 6.92 -12.28 11.68
N ARG A 178 6.81 -12.04 10.37
CA ARG A 178 5.52 -11.88 9.68
C ARG A 178 4.83 -13.22 9.42
N GLU A 179 5.56 -14.34 9.47
CA GLU A 179 5.01 -15.68 9.24
C GLU A 179 3.97 -16.09 10.29
N SER A 180 4.13 -15.62 11.53
CA SER A 180 3.15 -15.86 12.60
C SER A 180 1.79 -15.22 12.28
N TYR A 181 1.77 -14.07 11.60
CA TYR A 181 0.53 -13.41 11.18
C TYR A 181 -0.13 -14.13 10.01
N TYR A 182 0.65 -14.69 9.09
CA TYR A 182 0.11 -15.57 8.04
C TYR A 182 -0.56 -16.80 8.67
N THR A 183 0.11 -17.44 9.63
CA THR A 183 -0.44 -18.56 10.39
C THR A 183 -1.73 -18.16 11.12
N LYS A 184 -1.73 -17.00 11.79
CA LYS A 184 -2.92 -16.46 12.45
C LYS A 184 -4.07 -16.24 11.46
N ALA A 185 -3.81 -15.63 10.31
CA ALA A 185 -4.84 -15.39 9.30
C ALA A 185 -5.50 -16.70 8.84
N ARG A 186 -4.71 -17.77 8.66
CA ARG A 186 -5.25 -19.10 8.36
C ARG A 186 -6.11 -19.67 9.48
N GLN A 187 -5.71 -19.47 10.74
CA GLN A 187 -6.49 -19.88 11.92
C GLN A 187 -7.83 -19.13 12.02
N GLU A 188 -7.86 -17.87 11.56
CA GLU A 188 -9.07 -17.04 11.46
C GLU A 188 -9.90 -17.33 10.19
N ASN A 189 -9.70 -18.48 9.54
CA ASN A 189 -10.41 -18.91 8.34
C ASN A 189 -10.24 -17.98 7.12
N VAL A 190 -9.07 -17.33 6.97
CA VAL A 190 -8.68 -16.72 5.69
C VAL A 190 -8.18 -17.83 4.76
N VAL A 191 -8.83 -17.95 3.59
CA VAL A 191 -8.49 -18.98 2.58
C VAL A 191 -7.40 -18.44 1.68
N PHE A 192 -6.33 -19.21 1.51
CA PHE A 192 -5.24 -18.87 0.61
C PHE A 192 -5.25 -19.83 -0.57
N MET A 193 -5.39 -19.32 -1.78
CA MET A 193 -5.43 -20.12 -3.00
C MET A 193 -4.29 -19.74 -3.92
N ARG A 194 -3.53 -20.75 -4.33
CA ARG A 194 -2.37 -20.53 -5.19
C ARG A 194 -2.82 -20.42 -6.64
N TYR A 195 -2.29 -19.44 -7.36
CA TYR A 195 -2.42 -19.33 -8.82
C TYR A 195 -1.04 -19.28 -9.49
N GLU A 196 -1.02 -19.56 -10.78
CA GLU A 196 0.18 -19.73 -11.59
C GLU A 196 0.50 -18.47 -12.40
N GLU A 197 1.76 -18.22 -12.74
CA GLU A 197 2.14 -16.98 -13.45
C GLU A 197 1.48 -16.84 -14.82
N ASP A 198 1.42 -17.97 -15.54
CA ASP A 198 0.82 -18.16 -16.85
C ASP A 198 -0.71 -18.37 -16.78
N ARG A 199 -1.27 -18.50 -15.57
CA ARG A 199 -2.70 -18.68 -15.34
C ARG A 199 -3.17 -17.79 -14.19
N LYS A 200 -3.23 -16.49 -14.47
CA LYS A 200 -3.73 -15.47 -13.54
C LYS A 200 -5.23 -15.65 -13.30
N PRO A 201 -5.75 -15.22 -12.13
CA PRO A 201 -7.18 -15.15 -11.90
C PRO A 201 -7.85 -14.24 -12.93
N GLU A 202 -9.14 -14.44 -13.19
CA GLU A 202 -9.93 -13.55 -14.04
C GLU A 202 -11.04 -12.91 -13.23
N VAL A 203 -11.34 -11.63 -13.50
CA VAL A 203 -12.38 -10.88 -12.80
C VAL A 203 -13.39 -10.36 -13.81
N SER A 204 -14.66 -10.73 -13.63
CA SER A 204 -15.78 -10.31 -14.47
C SER A 204 -16.95 -9.79 -13.64
N LYS A 205 -17.86 -9.05 -14.29
CA LYS A 205 -19.09 -8.56 -13.64
C LYS A 205 -20.10 -9.70 -13.49
N ASN A 206 -20.83 -9.72 -12.38
CA ASN A 206 -21.85 -10.71 -12.09
C ASN A 206 -23.08 -10.04 -11.46
N GLY A 207 -23.95 -9.48 -12.30
CA GLY A 207 -25.02 -8.58 -11.85
C GLY A 207 -24.42 -7.33 -11.19
N ASP A 208 -24.82 -7.06 -9.95
CA ASP A 208 -24.28 -5.97 -9.13
C ASP A 208 -22.96 -6.36 -8.40
N GLY A 209 -22.57 -7.63 -8.45
CA GLY A 209 -21.35 -8.15 -7.83
C GLY A 209 -20.25 -8.49 -8.84
N LEU A 210 -19.22 -9.18 -8.36
CA LEU A 210 -18.09 -9.65 -9.15
C LEU A 210 -18.02 -11.17 -9.14
N ARG A 211 -17.45 -11.75 -10.20
CA ARG A 211 -17.03 -13.14 -10.27
C ARG A 211 -15.54 -13.17 -10.45
N VAL A 212 -14.86 -13.94 -9.60
CA VAL A 212 -13.43 -14.22 -9.71
C VAL A 212 -13.25 -15.69 -10.04
N GLU A 213 -12.64 -15.97 -11.19
CA GLU A 213 -12.26 -17.32 -11.58
C GLU A 213 -10.77 -17.53 -11.30
N VAL A 214 -10.42 -18.67 -10.73
CA VAL A 214 -9.03 -19.05 -10.48
C VAL A 214 -8.89 -20.57 -10.58
N PHE A 215 -7.84 -21.03 -11.23
CA PHE A 215 -7.61 -22.46 -11.40
C PHE A 215 -6.97 -23.07 -10.15
N ASP A 216 -7.62 -24.09 -9.59
CA ASP A 216 -7.05 -24.85 -8.48
C ASP A 216 -6.13 -25.96 -9.01
N GLN A 217 -4.85 -25.88 -8.66
CA GLN A 217 -3.83 -26.82 -9.14
C GLN A 217 -3.97 -28.22 -8.53
N THR A 218 -4.63 -28.36 -7.38
CA THR A 218 -4.79 -29.64 -6.68
C THR A 218 -5.98 -30.41 -7.22
N LEU A 219 -7.08 -29.70 -7.51
CA LEU A 219 -8.30 -30.26 -8.05
C LEU A 219 -8.33 -30.27 -9.58
N GLU A 220 -7.39 -29.57 -10.23
CA GLU A 220 -7.27 -29.41 -11.68
C GLU A 220 -8.54 -28.86 -12.35
N ILE A 221 -9.27 -27.99 -11.65
CA ILE A 221 -10.50 -27.37 -12.13
C ILE A 221 -10.51 -25.84 -11.91
N PRO A 222 -11.21 -25.07 -12.74
CA PRO A 222 -11.53 -23.69 -12.42
C PRO A 222 -12.45 -23.64 -11.19
N ILE A 223 -12.13 -22.77 -10.26
CA ILE A 223 -12.95 -22.43 -9.10
C ILE A 223 -13.49 -21.01 -9.30
N GLU A 224 -14.80 -20.89 -9.23
CA GLU A 224 -15.48 -19.60 -9.28
C GLU A 224 -15.83 -19.11 -7.88
N ILE A 225 -15.47 -17.87 -7.57
CA ILE A 225 -15.81 -17.18 -6.34
C ILE A 225 -16.68 -15.98 -6.68
N SER A 226 -17.88 -15.91 -6.12
CA SER A 226 -18.67 -14.68 -6.12
C SER A 226 -18.07 -13.71 -5.09
N ALA A 227 -17.71 -12.51 -5.53
CA ALA A 227 -17.07 -11.50 -4.70
C ALA A 227 -17.92 -10.23 -4.65
N ASP A 228 -18.10 -9.71 -3.43
CA ASP A 228 -18.71 -8.39 -3.22
C ASP A 228 -17.63 -7.29 -3.33
N LEU A 229 -16.39 -7.65 -2.98
CA LEU A 229 -15.23 -6.77 -3.06
C LEU A 229 -14.01 -7.53 -3.57
N VAL A 230 -13.36 -7.00 -4.61
CA VAL A 230 -12.05 -7.44 -5.08
C VAL A 230 -11.02 -6.40 -4.67
N VAL A 231 -9.96 -6.85 -3.99
CA VAL A 231 -8.90 -6.01 -3.44
C VAL A 231 -7.59 -6.35 -4.13
N LEU A 232 -7.04 -5.38 -4.86
CA LEU A 232 -5.82 -5.54 -5.64
C LEU A 232 -4.61 -5.19 -4.77
N SER A 233 -3.71 -6.15 -4.57
CA SER A 233 -2.46 -5.94 -3.85
C SER A 233 -1.41 -5.47 -4.84
N THR A 234 -1.38 -4.15 -5.01
CA THR A 234 -0.66 -3.42 -6.05
C THR A 234 0.83 -3.32 -5.77
N GLY A 235 1.61 -3.21 -6.84
CA GLY A 235 3.04 -2.93 -6.77
C GLY A 235 3.36 -1.51 -6.32
N ILE A 236 4.64 -1.30 -5.99
CA ILE A 236 5.21 0.03 -5.75
C ILE A 236 6.04 0.46 -6.97
N VAL A 237 5.92 1.74 -7.35
CA VAL A 237 6.65 2.40 -8.45
C VAL A 237 7.37 3.67 -8.01
#